data_AF-A0A1A8JF09-F1
#
_entry.id   AF-A0A1A8JF09-F1
#
_cell.length_a   1.000
_cell.length_b   1.000
_cell.length_c   1.000
_cell.angle_alpha   90.00
_cell.angle_beta   90.00
_cell.angle_gamma   90.00
#
_symmetry.space_group_name_H-M   'P 1'
#
loop_
_entity.id
_entity.type
_entity.pdbx_description
1 polymer ?
#
loop_
_entity_poly.entity_id
_entity_poly.type
_entity_poly.pdbx_seq_one_letter_code
_entity_poly.pdbx_strand_id
1 'polypeptide(L)'
;GALVAIRHTPLPIRHLWLSFDEGRQWNKYSFTSTPLFVDGVLGEPGEETLIMTIFGHVSHRSEWQLVKIDFRSIFNRRCTEVDYQTWHLHNQGEPCLMGVKRIYRKLKPTSRCVMGKMYSVSMTSGSCDCTEADFECDYGYERRTDGRCNPAFWFHPASVSRSCTTGMTFLNSTGYRKVVSNNCTAGVIADSMEDGIKHIYKSVGIYRVSAVAENVLGSETTMLYLHVTCQLEHIHLSAPFVALKNKKVNLTAVLWPSQVGTVTYIWWIGNNTEPAITLEGSVACTFSKEGINTVTVQVSAGNSILQDRKTIAVHEYFRSHLLAFSSNLDEHNPDVPEWRLDVSRVIKTSMVQATGIREDQLLVTVLPGLPTAAEVFLLLDKLITEGRPEKSSAHLDQLSEVLLNALNQNLVQFTLRPGVQVTVHAAHLSAAPLVDTSENHSGSAMLMLLSVVVAGLAVFVVYKFKRSQASTSMRRCRTKKNKK
;
A
#
# COMPACT_ATOMS: atom_id res chain seq x y z
N GLY A 1 58.24 21.85 -5.84
CA GLY A 1 57.50 22.44 -6.98
C GLY A 1 57.59 23.96 -6.96
N ALA A 2 57.11 24.62 -8.01
CA ALA A 2 57.02 26.08 -8.06
C ALA A 2 55.81 26.57 -7.26
N LEU A 3 55.99 27.61 -6.47
CA LEU A 3 54.96 28.25 -5.67
C LEU A 3 54.85 29.71 -6.07
N VAL A 4 53.62 30.19 -6.23
CA VAL A 4 53.32 31.59 -6.47
C VAL A 4 52.56 32.11 -5.27
N ALA A 5 53.01 33.23 -4.72
CA ALA A 5 52.32 33.92 -3.64
C ALA A 5 52.03 35.37 -4.04
N ILE A 6 50.80 35.79 -3.79
CA ILE A 6 50.35 37.17 -3.95
C ILE A 6 49.85 37.65 -2.60
N ARG A 7 50.25 38.87 -2.25
CA ARG A 7 49.84 39.47 -0.97
C ARG A 7 48.35 39.79 -1.03
N HIS A 8 47.57 39.22 -0.12
CA HIS A 8 46.18 39.63 0.08
C HIS A 8 46.17 40.94 0.88
N THR A 9 45.73 42.04 0.26
CA THR A 9 45.73 43.37 0.87
C THR A 9 44.72 44.30 0.18
N PRO A 10 44.09 45.23 0.92
CA PRO A 10 43.20 46.24 0.32
C PRO A 10 43.96 47.34 -0.46
N LEU A 11 45.30 47.33 -0.43
CA LEU A 11 46.12 48.30 -1.15
C LEU A 11 46.49 47.77 -2.54
N PRO A 12 46.63 48.64 -3.55
CA PRO A 12 47.00 48.18 -4.89
C PRO A 12 48.44 47.68 -4.91
N ILE A 13 48.66 46.53 -5.54
CA ILE A 13 49.97 45.85 -5.63
C ILE A 13 50.37 45.65 -7.08
N ARG A 14 51.68 45.53 -7.31
CA ARG A 14 52.25 45.24 -8.65
C ARG A 14 53.24 44.09 -8.65
N HIS A 15 53.44 43.47 -7.49
CA HIS A 15 54.46 42.44 -7.30
C HIS A 15 53.84 41.13 -6.87
N LEU A 16 54.42 40.04 -7.36
CA LEU A 16 54.18 38.68 -6.90
C LEU A 16 55.49 38.07 -6.41
N TRP A 17 55.38 36.98 -5.66
CA TRP A 17 56.52 36.24 -5.14
C TRP A 17 56.54 34.84 -5.76
N LEU A 18 57.70 34.44 -6.27
CA LEU A 18 57.92 33.11 -6.82
C LEU A 18 58.97 32.39 -6.00
N SER A 19 58.68 31.15 -5.65
CA SER A 19 59.65 30.20 -5.14
C SER A 19 59.69 28.99 -6.08
N PHE A 20 60.88 28.48 -6.34
CA PHE A 20 61.08 27.30 -7.18
C PHE A 20 61.65 26.11 -6.38
N ASP A 21 61.83 26.29 -5.08
CA ASP A 21 62.48 25.37 -4.15
C ASP A 21 61.58 25.06 -2.93
N GLU A 22 60.27 25.01 -3.17
CA GLU A 22 59.25 24.66 -2.17
C GLU A 22 59.18 25.64 -1.00
N GLY A 23 59.36 26.93 -1.30
CA GLY A 23 59.20 28.01 -0.34
C GLY A 23 60.44 28.29 0.52
N ARG A 24 61.59 27.69 0.21
CA ARG A 24 62.85 27.99 0.92
C ARG A 24 63.42 29.36 0.56
N GLN A 25 63.36 29.71 -0.72
CA GLN A 25 63.75 31.03 -1.23
C GLN A 25 62.64 31.63 -2.07
N TRP A 26 62.40 32.93 -1.86
CA TRP A 26 61.36 33.70 -2.53
C TRP A 26 61.95 34.90 -3.25
N ASN A 27 61.63 35.03 -4.54
CA ASN A 27 62.05 36.14 -5.37
C ASN A 27 60.84 36.98 -5.77
N LYS A 28 61.01 38.30 -5.75
CA LYS A 28 59.96 39.29 -6.03
C LYS A 28 59.99 39.70 -7.50
N TYR A 29 58.85 39.61 -8.19
CA TYR A 29 58.71 39.99 -9.59
C TYR A 29 57.57 40.98 -9.78
N SER A 30 57.74 41.95 -10.68
CA SER A 30 56.66 42.87 -11.07
C SER A 30 55.82 42.23 -12.17
N PHE A 31 54.51 42.07 -11.96
CA PHE A 31 53.60 41.50 -12.98
C PHE A 31 52.90 42.57 -13.82
N THR A 32 52.94 43.83 -13.37
CA THR A 32 52.34 44.98 -14.06
C THR A 32 53.20 46.22 -13.82
N SER A 33 53.09 47.22 -14.69
CA SER A 33 53.74 48.53 -14.55
C SER A 33 52.98 49.41 -13.55
N THR A 34 51.65 49.38 -13.58
CA THR A 34 50.74 50.15 -12.71
C THR A 34 50.16 49.28 -11.60
N PRO A 35 50.17 49.72 -10.32
CA PRO A 35 49.55 48.98 -9.23
C PRO A 35 48.07 48.62 -9.50
N LEU A 36 47.70 47.40 -9.15
CA LEU A 36 46.36 46.82 -9.37
C LEU A 36 45.77 46.39 -8.01
N PHE A 37 44.49 46.69 -7.78
CA PHE A 37 43.70 46.04 -6.75
C PHE A 37 43.38 44.63 -7.23
N VAL A 38 44.00 43.62 -6.60
CA VAL A 38 43.88 42.23 -7.04
C VAL A 38 42.64 41.62 -6.38
N ASP A 39 41.66 41.23 -7.21
CA ASP A 39 40.43 40.58 -6.76
C ASP A 39 40.56 39.06 -6.77
N GLY A 40 41.43 38.50 -7.62
CA GLY A 40 41.70 37.06 -7.61
C GLY A 40 42.75 36.60 -8.61
N VAL A 41 43.02 35.29 -8.53
CA VAL A 41 44.00 34.58 -9.35
C VAL A 41 43.37 33.29 -9.86
N LEU A 42 43.51 33.03 -11.15
CA LEU A 42 43.03 31.82 -11.80
C LEU A 42 44.20 31.07 -12.43
N GLY A 43 44.31 29.78 -12.15
CA GLY A 43 45.11 28.85 -12.96
C GLY A 43 44.25 28.25 -14.05
N GLU A 44 44.79 28.08 -15.26
CA GLU A 44 44.09 27.37 -16.32
C GLU A 44 43.89 25.89 -15.92
N PRO A 45 42.68 25.32 -16.07
CA PRO A 45 42.41 23.95 -15.65
C PRO A 45 43.24 22.95 -16.48
N GLY A 46 44.09 22.18 -15.81
CA GLY A 46 44.93 21.16 -16.42
C GLY A 46 46.26 21.02 -15.70
N GLU A 47 46.80 19.81 -15.63
CA GLU A 47 48.03 19.52 -14.87
C GLU A 47 49.31 20.02 -15.56
N GLU A 48 49.26 20.35 -16.86
CA GLU A 48 50.41 20.82 -17.66
C GLU A 48 50.34 22.33 -17.99
N THR A 49 49.36 23.07 -17.44
CA THR A 49 49.20 24.49 -17.76
C THR A 49 50.20 25.33 -16.95
N LEU A 50 50.87 26.24 -17.64
CA LEU A 50 51.84 27.18 -17.06
C LEU A 50 51.32 28.63 -17.13
N ILE A 51 50.01 28.78 -17.26
CA ILE A 51 49.37 30.07 -17.44
C ILE A 51 48.58 30.39 -16.18
N MET A 52 48.89 31.55 -15.61
CA MET A 52 48.18 32.11 -14.47
C MET A 52 47.62 33.47 -14.89
N THR A 53 46.35 33.72 -14.57
CA THR A 53 45.70 34.99 -14.85
C THR A 53 45.37 35.68 -13.54
N ILE A 54 45.86 36.90 -13.36
CA ILE A 54 45.50 37.78 -12.25
C ILE A 54 44.45 38.74 -12.77
N PHE A 55 43.34 38.90 -12.06
CA PHE A 55 42.29 39.84 -12.44
C PHE A 55 42.02 40.83 -11.31
N GLY A 56 41.68 42.05 -11.70
CA GLY A 56 41.49 43.15 -10.76
C GLY A 56 41.15 44.46 -11.43
N HIS A 57 41.29 45.56 -10.71
CA HIS A 57 41.00 46.92 -11.19
C HIS A 57 42.11 47.91 -10.79
N VAL A 58 42.36 48.94 -11.61
CA VAL A 58 43.37 49.98 -11.34
C VAL A 58 42.84 51.02 -10.33
N SER A 59 41.54 51.26 -10.36
CA SER A 59 40.80 52.14 -9.46
C SER A 59 39.39 51.59 -9.26
N HIS A 60 38.71 51.93 -8.17
CA HIS A 60 37.33 51.49 -7.92
C HIS A 60 36.31 51.92 -9.00
N ARG A 61 36.69 52.84 -9.90
CA ARG A 61 35.87 53.28 -11.05
C ARG A 61 36.43 52.83 -12.40
N SER A 62 37.52 52.07 -12.43
CA SER A 62 38.12 51.59 -13.68
C SER A 62 37.50 50.28 -14.13
N GLU A 63 37.59 50.00 -15.43
CA GLU A 63 37.30 48.69 -15.99
C GLU A 63 38.24 47.60 -15.45
N TRP A 64 37.78 46.35 -15.54
CA TRP A 64 38.55 45.17 -15.17
C TRP A 64 39.81 45.05 -16.03
N GLN A 65 40.92 44.69 -15.39
CA GLN A 65 42.19 44.38 -16.04
C GLN A 65 42.53 42.91 -15.78
N LEU A 66 43.00 42.24 -16.83
CA LEU A 66 43.48 40.86 -16.77
C LEU A 66 44.96 40.83 -17.13
N VAL A 67 45.78 40.34 -16.21
CA VAL A 67 47.20 40.12 -16.44
C VAL A 67 47.44 38.62 -16.60
N LYS A 68 47.75 38.22 -17.82
CA LYS A 68 48.15 36.84 -18.15
C LYS A 68 49.65 36.70 -17.94
N ILE A 69 50.05 35.78 -17.06
CA ILE A 69 51.44 35.41 -16.81
C ILE A 69 51.68 34.03 -17.40
N ASP A 70 52.73 33.94 -18.23
CA ASP A 70 53.13 32.73 -18.92
C ASP A 70 54.49 32.25 -18.41
N PHE A 71 54.49 31.13 -17.70
CA PHE A 71 55.71 30.57 -17.12
C PHE A 71 56.49 29.66 -18.10
N ARG A 72 56.08 29.51 -19.36
CA ARG A 72 56.78 28.67 -20.37
C ARG A 72 58.22 29.12 -20.62
N SER A 73 58.52 30.41 -20.46
CA SER A 73 59.89 30.93 -20.58
C SER A 73 60.81 30.45 -19.45
N ILE A 74 60.26 30.13 -18.28
CA ILE A 74 60.99 29.62 -17.10
C ILE A 74 61.08 28.09 -17.14
N PHE A 75 60.00 27.43 -17.59
CA PHE A 75 59.90 25.97 -17.69
C PHE A 75 59.80 25.55 -19.16
N ASN A 76 60.90 25.68 -19.90
CA ASN A 76 60.95 25.49 -21.35
C ASN A 76 61.09 24.04 -21.82
N ARG A 77 61.23 23.08 -20.90
CA ARG A 77 61.40 21.65 -21.20
C ARG A 77 60.59 20.77 -20.25
N ARG A 78 60.33 19.54 -20.66
CA ARG A 78 59.73 18.50 -19.81
C ARG A 78 60.79 17.90 -18.88
N CYS A 79 60.35 17.53 -17.68
CA CYS A 79 61.22 16.86 -16.72
C CYS A 79 61.53 15.43 -17.18
N THR A 80 62.76 15.01 -16.92
CA THR A 80 63.29 13.67 -17.17
C THR A 80 63.69 13.03 -15.83
N GLU A 81 63.97 11.73 -15.81
CA GLU A 81 64.31 11.01 -14.57
C GLU A 81 65.46 11.64 -13.77
N VAL A 82 66.44 12.27 -14.43
CA VAL A 82 67.57 12.93 -13.76
C VAL A 82 67.17 14.19 -12.98
N ASP A 83 66.02 14.77 -13.29
CA ASP A 83 65.50 15.98 -12.65
C ASP A 83 64.83 15.69 -11.30
N TYR A 84 64.53 14.43 -11.02
CA TYR A 84 63.84 13.99 -9.82
C TYR A 84 64.81 13.47 -8.76
N GLN A 85 64.39 13.58 -7.50
CA GLN A 85 64.99 12.97 -6.33
C GLN A 85 63.92 12.20 -5.57
N THR A 86 64.30 11.11 -4.91
CA THR A 86 63.38 10.35 -4.06
C THR A 86 63.20 11.04 -2.71
N TRP A 87 61.97 10.99 -2.19
CA TRP A 87 61.62 11.44 -0.85
C TRP A 87 60.83 10.34 -0.16
N HIS A 88 61.35 9.87 0.97
CA HIS A 88 60.70 8.85 1.78
C HIS A 88 59.70 9.54 2.71
N LEU A 89 58.42 9.18 2.59
CA LEU A 89 57.43 9.66 3.55
C LEU A 89 57.66 8.94 4.87
N HIS A 90 57.86 9.70 5.93
CA HIS A 90 58.02 9.20 7.28
C HIS A 90 57.32 10.11 8.28
N ASN A 91 56.89 9.54 9.41
CA ASN A 91 56.44 10.31 10.56
C ASN A 91 57.49 10.21 11.68
N GLN A 92 58.16 11.31 12.00
CA GLN A 92 59.20 11.36 13.05
C GLN A 92 60.29 10.28 12.97
N GLY A 93 60.61 9.80 11.76
CA GLY A 93 61.60 8.76 11.52
C GLY A 93 61.00 7.40 11.16
N GLU A 94 59.73 7.16 11.45
CA GLU A 94 59.02 5.92 11.12
C GLU A 94 58.58 5.92 9.64
N PRO A 95 59.13 5.02 8.79
CA PRO A 95 58.84 4.99 7.36
C PRO A 95 57.56 4.20 7.02
N CYS A 96 56.99 3.48 7.99
CA CYS A 96 55.81 2.67 7.78
C CYS A 96 54.55 3.44 8.17
N LEU A 97 53.70 3.75 7.19
CA LEU A 97 52.45 4.48 7.43
C LEU A 97 51.30 3.72 6.79
N MET A 98 50.28 3.38 7.58
CA MET A 98 49.16 2.53 7.15
C MET A 98 49.65 1.18 6.58
N GLY A 99 50.68 0.61 7.21
CA GLY A 99 51.26 -0.67 6.81
C GLY A 99 52.03 -0.66 5.49
N VAL A 100 52.39 0.51 4.96
CA VAL A 100 53.09 0.63 3.68
C VAL A 100 54.20 1.67 3.75
N LYS A 101 55.36 1.33 3.17
CA LYS A 101 56.45 2.29 2.93
C LYS A 101 56.18 3.01 1.61
N ARG A 102 55.97 4.33 1.68
CA ARG A 102 55.68 5.18 0.51
C ARG A 102 56.90 6.03 0.15
N ILE A 103 57.32 5.95 -1.11
CA ILE A 103 58.39 6.76 -1.67
C ILE A 103 57.77 7.66 -2.73
N TYR A 104 57.98 8.97 -2.60
CA TYR A 104 57.54 9.93 -3.60
C TYR A 104 58.72 10.40 -4.43
N ARG A 105 58.43 10.76 -5.67
CA ARG A 105 59.40 11.45 -6.52
C ARG A 105 59.14 12.94 -6.41
N LYS A 106 60.16 13.70 -6.04
CA LYS A 106 60.12 15.15 -5.91
C LYS A 106 61.09 15.77 -6.91
N LEU A 107 60.74 16.94 -7.44
CA LEU A 107 61.65 17.67 -8.31
C LEU A 107 62.85 18.20 -7.49
N LYS A 108 64.07 18.08 -8.03
CA LYS A 108 65.25 18.69 -7.40
C LYS A 108 65.11 20.22 -7.38
N PRO A 109 65.56 20.92 -6.32
CA PRO A 109 65.47 22.39 -6.24
C PRO A 109 66.17 23.13 -7.39
N THR A 110 67.17 22.51 -8.03
CA THR A 110 67.92 23.06 -9.18
C THR A 110 67.26 22.81 -10.53
N SER A 111 66.28 21.91 -10.60
CA SER A 111 65.60 21.57 -11.86
C SER A 111 64.52 22.60 -12.19
N ARG A 112 64.48 23.01 -13.46
CA ARG A 112 63.48 23.95 -14.01
C ARG A 112 62.85 23.29 -15.23
N CYS A 113 61.79 22.55 -15.01
CA CYS A 113 61.08 21.80 -16.04
C CYS A 113 59.62 21.56 -15.64
N VAL A 114 58.79 21.18 -16.61
CA VAL A 114 57.37 20.85 -16.41
C VAL A 114 57.22 19.36 -16.11
N MET A 115 56.49 19.04 -15.05
CA MET A 115 56.13 17.66 -14.74
C MET A 115 55.10 17.17 -15.77
N GLY A 116 55.33 16.02 -16.40
CA GLY A 116 54.41 15.46 -17.40
C GLY A 116 53.38 14.49 -16.79
N LYS A 117 52.27 14.26 -17.50
CA LYS A 117 51.10 13.45 -17.11
C LYS A 117 51.37 11.97 -16.75
N MET A 118 52.52 11.40 -17.10
CA MET A 118 52.79 9.95 -17.02
C MET A 118 53.54 9.49 -15.77
N TYR A 119 54.03 10.38 -14.92
CA TYR A 119 54.84 9.98 -13.77
C TYR A 119 53.97 9.89 -12.53
N SER A 120 53.64 8.66 -12.12
CA SER A 120 53.01 8.37 -10.83
C SER A 120 53.83 9.00 -9.71
N VAL A 121 53.28 10.03 -9.07
CA VAL A 121 53.95 10.81 -8.01
C VAL A 121 54.37 9.93 -6.84
N SER A 122 53.66 8.81 -6.63
CA SER A 122 53.96 7.77 -5.65
C SER A 122 54.56 6.51 -6.29
N MET A 123 55.66 6.02 -5.71
CA MET A 123 56.16 4.67 -5.84
C MET A 123 56.00 3.96 -4.49
N THR A 124 55.22 2.90 -4.45
CA THR A 124 55.11 2.06 -3.25
C THR A 124 56.30 1.08 -3.21
N SER A 125 57.08 1.08 -2.13
CA SER A 125 58.29 0.26 -2.04
C SER A 125 58.09 -1.10 -1.36
N GLY A 126 56.96 -1.32 -0.69
CA GLY A 126 56.61 -2.59 -0.05
C GLY A 126 55.67 -2.45 1.15
N SER A 127 54.93 -3.53 1.44
CA SER A 127 54.16 -3.69 2.68
C SER A 127 55.09 -3.78 3.88
N CYS A 128 54.61 -3.35 5.06
CA CYS A 128 55.28 -3.59 6.33
C CYS A 128 54.61 -4.73 7.09
N ASP A 129 55.36 -5.28 8.06
CA ASP A 129 54.77 -6.09 9.10
C ASP A 129 53.89 -5.22 10.00
N CYS A 130 52.75 -5.76 10.43
CA CYS A 130 51.83 -5.05 11.31
C CYS A 130 52.47 -4.84 12.69
N THR A 131 52.37 -3.63 13.22
CA THR A 131 52.79 -3.24 14.57
C THR A 131 51.57 -2.89 15.42
N GLU A 132 51.73 -2.67 16.73
CA GLU A 132 50.62 -2.25 17.62
C GLU A 132 49.91 -0.96 17.14
N ALA A 133 50.64 -0.07 16.46
CA ALA A 133 50.10 1.17 15.90
C ALA A 133 49.15 0.94 14.71
N ASP A 134 49.20 -0.23 14.07
CA ASP A 134 48.34 -0.59 12.94
C ASP A 134 46.98 -1.16 13.39
N PHE A 135 46.75 -1.24 14.71
CA PHE A 135 45.51 -1.70 15.33
C PHE A 135 44.85 -0.60 16.17
N GLU A 136 43.53 -0.59 16.14
CA GLU A 136 42.67 0.20 17.00
C GLU A 136 41.84 -0.71 17.92
N CYS A 137 41.22 -0.14 18.96
CA CYS A 137 40.37 -0.94 19.82
C CYS A 137 39.11 -1.38 19.07
N ASP A 138 38.78 -2.65 19.23
CA ASP A 138 37.57 -3.22 18.65
C ASP A 138 36.32 -2.79 19.43
N TYR A 139 35.14 -3.11 18.91
CA TYR A 139 33.87 -2.77 19.53
C TYR A 139 33.82 -3.22 21.00
N GLY A 140 33.47 -2.29 21.89
CA GLY A 140 33.37 -2.56 23.32
C GLY A 140 34.69 -2.49 24.09
N TYR A 141 35.80 -2.11 23.45
CA TYR A 141 37.08 -1.86 24.10
C TYR A 141 37.50 -0.40 23.99
N GLU A 142 38.14 0.12 25.03
CA GLU A 142 38.64 1.49 25.13
C GLU A 142 40.14 1.49 25.45
N ARG A 143 40.89 2.45 24.86
CA ARG A 143 42.31 2.64 25.19
C ARG A 143 42.45 3.27 26.57
N ARG A 144 43.16 2.61 27.47
CA ARG A 144 43.56 3.18 28.77
C ARG A 144 44.91 3.89 28.69
N THR A 145 45.31 4.52 29.79
CA THR A 145 46.58 5.26 29.91
C THR A 145 47.83 4.40 29.71
N ASP A 146 47.70 3.08 29.79
CA ASP A 146 48.75 2.09 29.51
C ASP A 146 48.89 1.78 28.00
N GLY A 147 48.08 2.41 27.14
CA GLY A 147 48.09 2.21 25.69
C GLY A 147 47.28 0.99 25.21
N ARG A 148 46.81 0.15 26.14
CA ARG A 148 46.13 -1.12 25.86
C ARG A 148 44.62 -0.94 25.72
N CYS A 149 44.02 -1.75 24.86
CA CYS A 149 42.58 -1.87 24.70
C CYS A 149 41.99 -2.76 25.81
N ASN A 150 41.19 -2.18 26.69
CA ASN A 150 40.51 -2.88 27.77
C ASN A 150 38.99 -2.82 27.56
N PRO A 151 38.22 -3.84 27.97
CA PRO A 151 36.76 -3.81 27.87
C PRO A 151 36.19 -2.57 28.57
N ALA A 152 35.29 -1.87 27.87
CA ALA A 152 34.50 -0.80 28.44
C ALA A 152 33.55 -1.36 29.51
N PHE A 153 33.12 -0.52 30.45
CA PHE A 153 32.31 -0.96 31.59
C PHE A 153 30.97 -1.62 31.18
N TRP A 154 30.44 -1.28 29.99
CA TRP A 154 29.18 -1.78 29.45
C TRP A 154 29.35 -3.03 28.57
N PHE A 155 30.58 -3.44 28.29
CA PHE A 155 30.90 -4.54 27.38
C PHE A 155 31.51 -5.73 28.15
N HIS A 156 30.88 -6.89 28.03
CA HIS A 156 31.40 -8.14 28.58
C HIS A 156 31.94 -9.02 27.46
N PRO A 157 33.26 -9.28 27.38
CA PRO A 157 33.86 -10.12 26.32
C PRO A 157 33.32 -11.57 26.31
N ALA A 158 32.80 -12.04 27.44
CA ALA A 158 32.18 -13.35 27.57
C ALA A 158 30.73 -13.39 27.07
N SER A 159 30.13 -12.24 26.73
CA SER A 159 28.81 -12.21 26.10
C SER A 159 28.96 -12.64 24.64
N VAL A 160 28.43 -13.82 24.32
CA VAL A 160 28.48 -14.39 22.97
C VAL A 160 27.80 -13.40 22.00
N SER A 161 28.42 -13.23 20.83
CA SER A 161 27.81 -12.53 19.69
C SER A 161 26.34 -12.93 19.55
N ARG A 162 25.44 -11.96 19.33
CA ARG A 162 23.99 -12.15 19.32
C ARG A 162 23.48 -13.18 18.28
N SER A 163 24.34 -13.71 17.42
CA SER A 163 24.04 -14.81 16.50
C SER A 163 25.24 -15.77 16.40
N CYS A 164 25.35 -16.72 17.33
CA CYS A 164 26.30 -17.84 17.22
C CYS A 164 25.51 -19.12 16.92
N THR A 165 25.57 -19.60 15.69
CA THR A 165 24.92 -20.86 15.27
C THR A 165 25.80 -22.06 15.60
N THR A 166 25.20 -23.20 15.96
CA THR A 166 25.93 -24.44 16.30
C THR A 166 26.79 -24.90 15.12
N GLY A 167 28.11 -24.90 15.29
CA GLY A 167 29.09 -25.25 14.24
C GLY A 167 29.93 -24.08 13.72
N MET A 168 29.58 -22.83 14.05
CA MET A 168 30.45 -21.68 13.77
C MET A 168 31.46 -21.46 14.89
N THR A 169 32.74 -21.32 14.52
CA THR A 169 33.76 -20.78 15.41
C THR A 169 33.82 -19.28 15.21
N PHE A 170 33.33 -18.51 16.19
CA PHE A 170 33.58 -17.07 16.21
C PHE A 170 34.96 -16.83 16.80
N LEU A 171 35.69 -15.89 16.20
CA LEU A 171 36.93 -15.42 16.80
C LEU A 171 36.52 -14.45 17.90
N ASN A 172 36.76 -14.83 19.15
CA ASN A 172 36.72 -13.87 20.25
C ASN A 172 37.68 -12.73 19.92
N SER A 173 37.16 -11.51 19.91
CA SER A 173 38.01 -10.35 19.76
C SER A 173 38.98 -10.30 20.93
N THR A 174 40.27 -10.14 20.64
CA THR A 174 41.29 -9.87 21.65
C THR A 174 41.22 -8.43 22.16
N GLY A 175 40.26 -7.64 21.65
CA GLY A 175 40.08 -6.22 21.93
C GLY A 175 40.73 -5.29 20.91
N TYR A 176 41.41 -5.85 19.90
CA TYR A 176 42.13 -5.11 18.88
C TYR A 176 41.62 -5.50 17.49
N ARG A 177 41.42 -4.52 16.63
CA ARG A 177 41.12 -4.72 15.21
C ARG A 177 42.08 -3.90 14.35
N LYS A 178 42.41 -4.42 13.18
CA LYS A 178 43.31 -3.73 12.25
C LYS A 178 42.63 -2.49 11.67
N VAL A 179 43.36 -1.38 11.57
CA VAL A 179 42.83 -0.14 11.00
C VAL A 179 42.38 -0.39 9.55
N VAL A 180 41.18 0.06 9.20
CA VAL A 180 40.61 -0.13 7.86
C VAL A 180 41.51 0.52 6.80
N SER A 181 41.69 -0.15 5.66
CA SER A 181 42.65 0.24 4.58
C SER A 181 44.13 0.23 4.97
N ASN A 182 44.49 -0.24 6.17
CA ASN A 182 45.88 -0.53 6.49
C ASN A 182 46.33 -1.77 5.70
N ASN A 183 47.41 -1.66 4.93
CA ASN A 183 47.84 -2.73 4.04
C ASN A 183 49.00 -3.56 4.62
N CYS A 184 49.24 -3.49 5.94
CA CYS A 184 50.19 -4.38 6.59
C CYS A 184 49.72 -5.83 6.43
N THR A 185 50.63 -6.79 6.24
CA THR A 185 50.24 -8.10 5.71
C THR A 185 49.88 -9.12 6.80
N ALA A 186 48.57 -9.43 6.94
CA ALA A 186 47.95 -10.65 7.49
C ALA A 186 46.44 -10.70 7.09
N GLY A 187 45.95 -11.82 6.49
CA GLY A 187 44.61 -12.02 5.87
C GLY A 187 43.44 -12.16 6.87
N VAL A 188 42.13 -12.22 6.51
CA VAL A 188 41.35 -12.82 5.40
C VAL A 188 39.98 -12.07 5.27
N ILE A 189 39.27 -12.22 4.13
CA ILE A 189 37.93 -11.66 3.83
C ILE A 189 36.83 -12.72 4.07
N ALA A 190 35.66 -12.31 4.56
CA ALA A 190 34.43 -13.10 4.61
C ALA A 190 33.26 -12.30 3.99
N ASP A 191 32.42 -12.98 3.21
CA ASP A 191 31.17 -12.45 2.64
C ASP A 191 29.94 -13.18 3.20
N SER A 192 28.81 -12.47 3.18
CA SER A 192 27.54 -12.77 3.88
C SER A 192 26.33 -12.94 2.94
N MET A 193 25.41 -13.85 3.33
CA MET A 193 23.91 -13.77 3.37
C MET A 193 23.12 -13.45 2.06
N GLU A 194 21.83 -13.74 1.86
CA GLU A 194 20.66 -14.17 2.67
C GLU A 194 19.52 -14.56 1.69
N ASP A 195 18.47 -15.27 2.16
CA ASP A 195 17.12 -15.12 1.58
C ASP A 195 16.02 -15.56 2.58
N GLY A 196 14.95 -14.75 2.69
CA GLY A 196 13.88 -14.89 3.70
C GLY A 196 12.66 -15.76 3.29
N ILE A 197 11.60 -15.76 4.12
CA ILE A 197 10.39 -16.59 3.97
C ILE A 197 9.18 -15.77 3.46
N LYS A 198 8.42 -16.30 2.48
CA LYS A 198 7.20 -15.68 1.91
C LYS A 198 5.91 -16.36 2.41
N HIS A 199 4.86 -15.60 2.73
CA HIS A 199 3.54 -16.08 3.14
C HIS A 199 2.40 -15.20 2.59
N ILE A 200 1.23 -15.79 2.29
CA ILE A 200 0.04 -15.10 1.77
C ILE A 200 -1.17 -15.42 2.66
N TYR A 201 -1.77 -14.39 3.28
CA TYR A 201 -2.95 -14.50 4.13
C TYR A 201 -4.22 -14.61 3.28
N LYS A 202 -5.12 -15.55 3.63
CA LYS A 202 -6.36 -15.83 2.87
C LYS A 202 -7.60 -15.10 3.40
N SER A 203 -7.58 -14.65 4.64
CA SER A 203 -8.72 -13.97 5.28
C SER A 203 -8.25 -12.70 5.97
N VAL A 204 -9.16 -11.74 6.13
CA VAL A 204 -8.88 -10.54 6.93
C VAL A 204 -8.91 -10.86 8.41
N GLY A 205 -8.11 -10.13 9.18
CA GLY A 205 -8.07 -10.30 10.63
C GLY A 205 -6.76 -9.84 11.24
N ILE A 206 -6.70 -9.95 12.56
CA ILE A 206 -5.49 -9.70 13.33
C ILE A 206 -4.78 -11.04 13.53
N TYR A 207 -3.62 -11.18 12.90
CA TYR A 207 -2.78 -12.36 12.99
C TYR A 207 -1.68 -12.15 14.00
N ARG A 208 -1.46 -13.16 14.83
CA ARG A 208 -0.37 -13.20 15.78
C ARG A 208 0.67 -14.19 15.30
N VAL A 209 1.75 -13.69 14.73
CA VAL A 209 2.89 -14.52 14.30
C VAL A 209 3.83 -14.67 15.47
N SER A 210 3.98 -15.91 15.94
CA SER A 210 4.93 -16.27 16.99
C SER A 210 6.08 -17.05 16.38
N ALA A 211 7.31 -16.60 16.63
CA ALA A 211 8.50 -17.37 16.33
C ALA A 211 9.16 -17.78 17.64
N VAL A 212 9.30 -19.09 17.84
CA VAL A 212 9.98 -19.67 19.00
C VAL A 212 11.31 -20.21 18.52
N ALA A 213 12.40 -19.74 19.11
CA ALA A 213 13.73 -20.28 18.91
C ALA A 213 14.13 -21.07 20.17
N GLU A 214 14.17 -22.40 20.06
CA GLU A 214 14.51 -23.29 21.16
C GLU A 214 15.82 -24.03 20.87
N ASN A 215 16.71 -24.08 21.87
CA ASN A 215 17.93 -24.88 21.83
C ASN A 215 18.24 -25.47 23.22
N VAL A 216 19.32 -26.23 23.33
CA VAL A 216 19.72 -26.91 24.60
C VAL A 216 20.09 -25.96 25.75
N LEU A 217 20.25 -24.66 25.48
CA LEU A 217 20.60 -23.64 26.47
C LEU A 217 19.39 -22.82 26.93
N GLY A 218 18.27 -22.86 26.20
CA GLY A 218 17.08 -22.12 26.53
C GLY A 218 16.11 -21.97 25.36
N SER A 219 15.04 -21.20 25.57
CA SER A 219 14.01 -20.90 24.59
C SER A 219 13.65 -19.43 24.65
N GLU A 220 13.56 -18.78 23.50
CA GLU A 220 13.13 -17.40 23.34
C GLU A 220 11.94 -17.34 22.39
N THR A 221 10.95 -16.50 22.70
CA THR A 221 9.74 -16.36 21.89
C THR A 221 9.50 -14.91 21.52
N THR A 222 9.47 -14.61 20.23
CA THR A 222 9.09 -13.29 19.72
C THR A 222 7.72 -13.32 19.04
N MET A 223 7.00 -12.22 19.16
CA MET A 223 5.60 -12.09 18.74
C MET A 223 5.42 -10.83 17.88
N LEU A 224 4.76 -10.99 16.74
CA LEU A 224 4.37 -9.90 15.84
C LEU A 224 2.86 -9.95 15.59
N TYR A 225 2.19 -8.81 15.76
CA TYR A 225 0.78 -8.65 15.39
C TYR A 225 0.68 -8.00 14.02
N LEU A 226 -0.04 -8.64 13.10
CA LEU A 226 -0.28 -8.18 11.75
C LEU A 226 -1.77 -7.93 11.55
N HIS A 227 -2.12 -6.75 11.06
CA HIS A 227 -3.50 -6.40 10.73
C HIS A 227 -3.68 -6.57 9.22
N VAL A 228 -4.28 -7.69 8.82
CA VAL A 228 -4.56 -7.98 7.42
C VAL A 228 -5.97 -7.47 7.13
N THR A 229 -6.07 -6.40 6.37
CA THR A 229 -7.34 -5.80 5.94
C THR A 229 -7.52 -5.97 4.43
N CYS A 230 -8.78 -5.92 3.98
CA CYS A 230 -9.10 -5.87 2.56
C CYS A 230 -9.49 -4.44 2.19
N GLN A 231 -9.22 -4.05 0.95
CA GLN A 231 -9.60 -2.73 0.47
C GLN A 231 -11.12 -2.70 0.22
N LEU A 232 -11.80 -1.71 0.79
CA LEU A 232 -13.23 -1.49 0.55
C LEU A 232 -13.43 -0.88 -0.84
N GLU A 233 -14.27 -1.51 -1.66
CA GLU A 233 -14.50 -1.10 -3.05
C GLU A 233 -15.81 -0.30 -3.19
N HIS A 234 -16.91 -0.83 -2.62
CA HIS A 234 -18.24 -0.26 -2.77
C HIS A 234 -19.07 -0.39 -1.49
N ILE A 235 -20.01 0.53 -1.29
CA ILE A 235 -21.00 0.48 -0.20
C ILE A 235 -22.41 0.73 -0.74
N HIS A 236 -23.41 0.15 -0.08
CA HIS A 236 -24.82 0.35 -0.40
C HIS A 236 -25.65 0.61 0.86
N LEU A 237 -26.44 1.67 0.84
CA LEU A 237 -27.40 1.99 1.90
C LEU A 237 -28.74 1.27 1.64
N SER A 238 -29.01 0.25 2.44
CA SER A 238 -30.31 -0.41 2.52
C SER A 238 -31.22 0.35 3.48
N ALA A 239 -32.35 0.83 2.94
CA ALA A 239 -33.36 1.59 3.66
C ALA A 239 -34.72 1.39 2.96
N PRO A 240 -35.86 1.42 3.69
CA PRO A 240 -37.17 1.33 3.08
C PRO A 240 -37.49 2.55 2.22
N PHE A 241 -38.30 2.36 1.18
CA PHE A 241 -38.69 3.44 0.27
C PHE A 241 -39.69 4.42 0.91
N VAL A 242 -40.64 3.90 1.68
CA VAL A 242 -41.64 4.68 2.44
C VAL A 242 -41.59 4.30 3.91
N ALA A 243 -41.71 5.27 4.81
CA ALA A 243 -41.71 5.09 6.25
C ALA A 243 -42.90 5.77 6.93
N LEU A 244 -43.40 5.17 8.01
CA LEU A 244 -44.41 5.78 8.86
C LEU A 244 -43.78 6.83 9.77
N LYS A 245 -44.45 7.98 9.89
CA LYS A 245 -44.07 9.04 10.85
C LYS A 245 -43.97 8.47 12.26
N ASN A 246 -42.93 8.85 12.99
CA ASN A 246 -42.65 8.44 14.37
C ASN A 246 -42.52 6.93 14.62
N LYS A 247 -42.40 6.10 13.58
CA LYS A 247 -42.03 4.68 13.73
C LYS A 247 -40.54 4.47 13.52
N LYS A 248 -39.98 3.47 14.20
CA LYS A 248 -38.57 3.07 14.05
C LYS A 248 -38.36 2.46 12.65
N VAL A 249 -37.33 2.94 11.97
CA VAL A 249 -36.85 2.45 10.69
C VAL A 249 -35.41 1.98 10.85
N ASN A 250 -35.13 0.76 10.37
CA ASN A 250 -33.78 0.22 10.36
C ASN A 250 -33.10 0.61 9.04
N LEU A 251 -31.91 1.19 9.17
CA LEU A 251 -31.02 1.54 8.08
C LEU A 251 -29.80 0.63 8.18
N THR A 252 -29.37 0.03 7.07
CA THR A 252 -28.24 -0.89 7.05
C THR A 252 -27.28 -0.52 5.94
N ALA A 253 -25.99 -0.40 6.26
CA ALA A 253 -24.92 -0.19 5.32
C ALA A 253 -24.31 -1.55 4.94
N VAL A 254 -24.42 -1.91 3.66
CA VAL A 254 -23.90 -3.15 3.09
C VAL A 254 -22.55 -2.85 2.43
N LEU A 255 -21.53 -3.65 2.75
CA LEU A 255 -20.16 -3.45 2.28
C LEU A 255 -19.76 -4.49 1.24
N TRP A 256 -18.97 -4.07 0.25
CA TRP A 256 -18.36 -4.93 -0.74
C TRP A 256 -16.85 -4.66 -0.86
N PRO A 257 -15.99 -5.65 -0.59
CA PRO A 257 -16.31 -6.96 -0.01
C PRO A 257 -16.84 -6.85 1.44
N SER A 258 -17.62 -7.83 1.89
CA SER A 258 -18.22 -7.81 3.25
C SER A 258 -17.19 -7.90 4.38
N GLN A 259 -16.01 -8.47 4.09
CA GLN A 259 -14.93 -8.67 5.04
C GLN A 259 -13.78 -7.68 4.80
N VAL A 260 -13.95 -6.44 5.27
CA VAL A 260 -12.95 -5.36 5.15
C VAL A 260 -12.18 -5.09 6.44
N GLY A 261 -12.56 -5.72 7.55
CA GLY A 261 -11.95 -5.54 8.87
C GLY A 261 -12.73 -4.53 9.72
N THR A 262 -12.02 -3.76 10.55
CA THR A 262 -12.64 -2.75 11.42
C THR A 262 -13.04 -1.52 10.60
N VAL A 263 -14.32 -1.16 10.65
CA VAL A 263 -14.88 -0.02 9.94
C VAL A 263 -15.69 0.86 10.89
N THR A 264 -15.84 2.13 10.56
CA THR A 264 -16.66 3.10 11.31
C THR A 264 -17.73 3.68 10.40
N TYR A 265 -18.98 3.67 10.86
CA TYR A 265 -20.14 4.18 10.12
C TYR A 265 -20.54 5.55 10.65
N ILE A 266 -20.73 6.51 9.74
CA ILE A 266 -21.10 7.88 10.04
C ILE A 266 -22.43 8.16 9.35
N TRP A 267 -23.48 8.35 10.13
CA TRP A 267 -24.86 8.46 9.67
C TRP A 267 -25.35 9.91 9.72
N TRP A 268 -25.76 10.43 8.56
CA TRP A 268 -26.39 11.73 8.40
C TRP A 268 -27.87 11.54 8.12
N ILE A 269 -28.70 11.83 9.13
CA ILE A 269 -30.16 11.59 9.09
C ILE A 269 -30.87 12.95 9.09
N GLY A 270 -31.55 13.26 7.99
CA GLY A 270 -32.28 14.52 7.85
C GLY A 270 -31.33 15.72 7.70
N ASN A 271 -31.65 16.83 8.38
CA ASN A 271 -30.88 18.09 8.31
C ASN A 271 -30.10 18.36 9.61
N ASN A 272 -29.71 17.31 10.33
CA ASN A 272 -28.91 17.44 11.54
C ASN A 272 -27.46 17.77 11.17
N THR A 273 -26.86 18.71 11.88
CA THR A 273 -25.46 19.13 11.69
C THR A 273 -24.47 18.14 12.28
N GLU A 274 -24.92 17.30 13.22
CA GLU A 274 -24.09 16.30 13.90
C GLU A 274 -24.47 14.89 13.41
N PRO A 275 -23.51 14.10 12.91
CA PRO A 275 -23.75 12.73 12.50
C PRO A 275 -23.74 11.78 13.69
N ALA A 276 -24.49 10.67 13.60
CA ALA A 276 -24.37 9.57 14.54
C ALA A 276 -23.25 8.62 14.10
N ILE A 277 -22.37 8.22 15.02
CA ILE A 277 -21.23 7.34 14.72
C ILE A 277 -21.46 5.97 15.36
N THR A 278 -21.38 4.90 14.56
CA THR A 278 -21.55 3.51 15.04
C THR A 278 -20.43 2.59 14.54
N LEU A 279 -20.19 1.50 15.27
CA LEU A 279 -19.31 0.41 14.83
C LEU A 279 -20.10 -0.73 14.18
N GLU A 280 -21.41 -0.79 14.42
CA GLU A 280 -22.32 -1.71 13.76
C GLU A 280 -22.89 -1.09 12.49
N GLY A 281 -23.05 -1.91 11.45
CA GLY A 281 -23.52 -1.47 10.13
C GLY A 281 -25.03 -1.19 10.06
N SER A 282 -25.76 -1.31 11.16
CA SER A 282 -27.20 -1.04 11.23
C SER A 282 -27.52 0.00 12.31
N VAL A 283 -28.42 0.93 11.99
CA VAL A 283 -28.93 1.91 12.95
C VAL A 283 -30.45 2.05 12.84
N ALA A 284 -31.13 2.19 13.98
CA ALA A 284 -32.55 2.48 14.03
C ALA A 284 -32.79 3.98 14.22
N CYS A 285 -33.65 4.58 13.40
CA CYS A 285 -34.00 6.00 13.48
C CYS A 285 -35.51 6.24 13.37
N THR A 286 -35.96 7.43 13.73
CA THR A 286 -37.36 7.85 13.61
C THR A 286 -37.45 9.19 12.87
N PHE A 287 -38.48 9.35 12.03
CA PHE A 287 -38.72 10.58 11.29
C PHE A 287 -39.95 11.30 11.84
N SER A 288 -39.77 12.55 12.26
CA SER A 288 -40.84 13.36 12.88
C SER A 288 -41.56 14.30 11.90
N LYS A 289 -40.95 14.60 10.74
CA LYS A 289 -41.52 15.47 9.71
C LYS A 289 -41.93 14.65 8.50
N GLU A 290 -43.15 14.88 8.01
CA GLU A 290 -43.61 14.32 6.74
C GLU A 290 -42.82 14.90 5.56
N GLY A 291 -42.78 14.13 4.47
CA GLY A 291 -42.12 14.49 3.22
C GLY A 291 -40.88 13.66 2.95
N ILE A 292 -40.08 14.14 1.99
CA ILE A 292 -38.89 13.43 1.52
C ILE A 292 -37.73 13.74 2.47
N ASN A 293 -37.28 12.71 3.17
CA ASN A 293 -36.13 12.79 4.07
C ASN A 293 -34.91 12.14 3.39
N THR A 294 -33.76 12.79 3.45
CA THR A 294 -32.49 12.22 2.97
C THR A 294 -31.77 11.53 4.11
N VAL A 295 -31.20 10.35 3.83
CA VAL A 295 -30.27 9.64 4.69
C VAL A 295 -28.98 9.43 3.90
N THR A 296 -27.85 9.74 4.52
CA THR A 296 -26.52 9.47 3.95
C THR A 296 -25.72 8.66 4.95
N VAL A 297 -25.04 7.62 4.47
CA VAL A 297 -24.06 6.86 5.26
C VAL A 297 -22.68 7.07 4.66
N GLN A 298 -21.69 7.35 5.51
CA GLN A 298 -20.28 7.28 5.15
C GLN A 298 -19.64 6.13 5.92
N VAL A 299 -18.82 5.34 5.23
CA VAL A 299 -18.10 4.22 5.83
C VAL A 299 -16.61 4.50 5.71
N SER A 300 -15.95 4.57 6.86
CA SER A 300 -14.50 4.73 6.97
C SER A 300 -13.84 3.38 7.23
N ALA A 301 -12.96 2.96 6.32
CA ALA A 301 -12.18 1.73 6.40
C ALA A 301 -10.70 2.07 6.18
N GLY A 302 -9.93 2.15 7.26
CA GLY A 302 -8.52 2.54 7.24
C GLY A 302 -8.33 3.95 6.68
N ASN A 303 -7.71 4.06 5.50
CA ASN A 303 -7.44 5.33 4.82
C ASN A 303 -8.49 5.70 3.75
N SER A 304 -9.55 4.90 3.60
CA SER A 304 -10.59 5.09 2.59
C SER A 304 -11.93 5.45 3.23
N ILE A 305 -12.64 6.38 2.61
CA ILE A 305 -14.00 6.77 3.01
C ILE A 305 -14.89 6.71 1.77
N LEU A 306 -15.95 5.90 1.84
CA LEU A 306 -16.98 5.82 0.81
C LEU A 306 -18.31 6.33 1.35
N GLN A 307 -19.19 6.78 0.45
CA GLN A 307 -20.48 7.38 0.81
C GLN A 307 -21.60 6.88 -0.10
N ASP A 308 -22.76 6.60 0.47
CA ASP A 308 -24.00 6.35 -0.27
C ASP A 308 -25.17 7.13 0.35
N ARG A 309 -26.16 7.49 -0.47
CA ARG A 309 -27.27 8.36 -0.13
C ARG A 309 -28.59 7.78 -0.64
N LYS A 310 -29.61 7.77 0.21
CA LYS A 310 -30.99 7.45 -0.16
C LYS A 310 -32.01 8.47 0.34
N THR A 311 -33.13 8.52 -0.34
CA THR A 311 -34.30 9.32 0.04
C THR A 311 -35.44 8.40 0.49
N ILE A 312 -36.08 8.76 1.60
CA ILE A 312 -37.20 8.02 2.20
C ILE A 312 -38.41 8.96 2.23
N ALA A 313 -39.54 8.51 1.69
CA ALA A 313 -40.79 9.25 1.78
C ALA A 313 -41.48 8.96 3.12
N VAL A 314 -41.71 9.99 3.92
CA VAL A 314 -42.31 9.84 5.27
C VAL A 314 -43.75 10.35 5.24
N HIS A 315 -44.68 9.48 5.62
CA HIS A 315 -46.12 9.77 5.64
C HIS A 315 -46.75 9.29 6.96
N GLU A 316 -47.80 9.96 7.41
CA GLU A 316 -48.58 9.53 8.59
C GLU A 316 -49.38 8.26 8.35
N TYR A 317 -50.02 8.16 7.19
CA TYR A 317 -50.85 7.04 6.80
C TYR A 317 -50.60 6.68 5.34
N PHE A 318 -50.35 5.40 5.08
CA PHE A 318 -50.33 4.84 3.74
C PHE A 318 -50.78 3.38 3.79
N ARG A 319 -51.21 2.85 2.66
CA ARG A 319 -51.45 1.42 2.48
C ARG A 319 -50.55 0.88 1.38
N SER A 320 -49.91 -0.26 1.59
CA SER A 320 -49.06 -0.87 0.57
C SER A 320 -49.61 -2.19 0.06
N HIS A 321 -49.35 -2.46 -1.22
CA HIS A 321 -49.65 -3.73 -1.85
C HIS A 321 -48.44 -4.22 -2.64
N LEU A 322 -48.12 -5.49 -2.48
CA LEU A 322 -47.11 -6.16 -3.28
C LEU A 322 -47.68 -6.49 -4.66
N LEU A 323 -46.86 -6.29 -5.68
CA LEU A 323 -47.16 -6.49 -7.09
C LEU A 323 -46.25 -7.58 -7.64
N ALA A 324 -46.83 -8.41 -8.50
CA ALA A 324 -46.13 -9.39 -9.30
C ALA A 324 -46.31 -9.06 -10.79
N PHE A 325 -45.41 -9.56 -11.63
CA PHE A 325 -45.43 -9.33 -13.07
C PHE A 325 -45.50 -10.64 -13.85
N SER A 326 -45.94 -10.56 -15.10
CA SER A 326 -45.73 -11.65 -16.06
C SER A 326 -44.24 -11.97 -16.22
N SER A 327 -43.92 -13.25 -16.47
CA SER A 327 -42.54 -13.75 -16.66
C SER A 327 -41.74 -13.00 -17.74
N ASN A 328 -42.42 -12.35 -18.69
CA ASN A 328 -41.82 -11.54 -19.75
C ASN A 328 -40.90 -10.43 -19.20
N LEU A 329 -41.17 -9.90 -18.00
CA LEU A 329 -40.36 -8.84 -17.40
C LEU A 329 -39.04 -9.39 -16.83
N ASP A 330 -39.06 -10.59 -16.26
CA ASP A 330 -37.89 -11.23 -15.63
C ASP A 330 -36.78 -11.52 -16.65
N GLU A 331 -37.15 -11.94 -17.86
CA GLU A 331 -36.22 -12.17 -18.97
C GLU A 331 -35.44 -10.91 -19.39
N HIS A 332 -35.95 -9.73 -19.02
CA HIS A 332 -35.41 -8.44 -19.42
C HIS A 332 -34.97 -7.57 -18.24
N ASN A 333 -34.90 -8.11 -17.03
CA ASN A 333 -34.49 -7.38 -15.84
C ASN A 333 -32.94 -7.38 -15.73
N PRO A 334 -32.26 -6.25 -15.92
CA PRO A 334 -30.80 -6.17 -15.85
C PRO A 334 -30.26 -6.08 -14.40
N ASP A 335 -31.13 -6.05 -13.39
CA ASP A 335 -30.83 -5.82 -11.97
C ASP A 335 -30.14 -4.48 -11.66
N VAL A 336 -30.35 -3.47 -12.52
CA VAL A 336 -29.74 -2.14 -12.40
C VAL A 336 -30.72 -1.15 -11.72
N PRO A 337 -30.28 -0.32 -10.75
CA PRO A 337 -31.14 0.64 -10.04
C PRO A 337 -31.88 1.64 -10.95
N GLU A 338 -31.22 2.18 -11.97
CA GLU A 338 -31.77 3.17 -12.89
C GLU A 338 -32.94 2.58 -13.69
N TRP A 339 -32.79 1.33 -14.13
CA TRP A 339 -33.86 0.59 -14.81
C TRP A 339 -35.08 0.40 -13.88
N ARG A 340 -34.85 0.05 -12.61
CA ARG A 340 -35.94 -0.09 -11.62
C ARG A 340 -36.71 1.22 -11.42
N LEU A 341 -36.02 2.36 -11.43
CA LEU A 341 -36.67 3.69 -11.31
C LEU A 341 -37.55 4.00 -12.51
N ASP A 342 -37.08 3.72 -13.73
CA ASP A 342 -37.85 3.97 -14.94
C ASP A 342 -39.05 3.02 -15.06
N VAL A 343 -38.87 1.74 -14.74
CA VAL A 343 -39.99 0.77 -14.70
C VAL A 343 -41.01 1.15 -13.62
N SER A 344 -40.56 1.62 -12.45
CA SER A 344 -41.46 2.13 -11.40
C SER A 344 -42.32 3.30 -11.91
N ARG A 345 -41.74 4.20 -12.72
CA ARG A 345 -42.47 5.31 -13.35
C ARG A 345 -43.50 4.81 -14.35
N VAL A 346 -43.13 3.86 -15.21
CA VAL A 346 -44.05 3.28 -16.20
C VAL A 346 -45.23 2.59 -15.51
N ILE A 347 -44.98 1.77 -14.49
CA ILE A 347 -46.04 1.10 -13.71
C ILE A 347 -46.97 2.14 -13.09
N LYS A 348 -46.39 3.20 -12.49
CA LYS A 348 -47.16 4.29 -11.89
C LYS A 348 -48.08 4.96 -12.92
N THR A 349 -47.56 5.31 -14.10
CA THR A 349 -48.35 5.93 -15.17
C THR A 349 -49.46 5.00 -15.67
N SER A 350 -49.17 3.71 -15.87
CA SER A 350 -50.17 2.71 -16.26
C SER A 350 -51.27 2.54 -15.21
N MET A 351 -50.93 2.57 -13.92
CA MET A 351 -51.91 2.51 -12.83
C MET A 351 -52.83 3.72 -12.80
N VAL A 352 -52.27 4.94 -12.96
CA VAL A 352 -53.05 6.18 -13.04
C VAL A 352 -54.04 6.13 -14.20
N GLN A 353 -53.60 5.68 -15.38
CA GLN A 353 -54.45 5.56 -16.57
C GLN A 353 -55.58 4.54 -16.40
N ALA A 354 -55.31 3.40 -15.74
CA ALA A 354 -56.29 2.32 -15.58
C ALA A 354 -57.30 2.58 -14.45
N THR A 355 -56.90 3.29 -13.39
CA THR A 355 -57.71 3.45 -12.17
C THR A 355 -58.32 4.84 -11.99
N GLY A 356 -57.75 5.87 -12.64
CA GLY A 356 -58.13 7.26 -12.43
C GLY A 356 -57.68 7.84 -11.08
N ILE A 357 -56.90 7.10 -10.29
CA ILE A 357 -56.28 7.60 -9.04
C ILE A 357 -55.27 8.69 -9.40
N ARG A 358 -55.22 9.78 -8.61
CA ARG A 358 -54.29 10.88 -8.89
C ARG A 358 -52.85 10.43 -8.75
N GLU A 359 -51.97 11.02 -9.55
CA GLU A 359 -50.56 10.69 -9.59
C GLU A 359 -49.83 10.95 -8.25
N ASP A 360 -50.24 11.96 -7.49
CA ASP A 360 -49.67 12.32 -6.19
C ASP A 360 -50.09 11.37 -5.05
N GLN A 361 -51.14 10.56 -5.26
CA GLN A 361 -51.62 9.57 -4.30
C GLN A 361 -50.96 8.19 -4.46
N LEU A 362 -50.08 8.03 -5.44
CA LEU A 362 -49.41 6.77 -5.77
C LEU A 362 -47.89 6.90 -5.73
N LEU A 363 -47.25 6.00 -4.99
CA LEU A 363 -45.82 5.75 -5.07
C LEU A 363 -45.59 4.29 -5.45
N VAL A 364 -44.62 4.04 -6.33
CA VAL A 364 -44.28 2.68 -6.77
C VAL A 364 -42.77 2.50 -6.65
N THR A 365 -42.34 1.35 -6.15
CA THR A 365 -40.94 0.94 -6.15
C THR A 365 -40.82 -0.49 -6.64
N VAL A 366 -39.93 -0.73 -7.61
CA VAL A 366 -39.53 -2.08 -8.02
C VAL A 366 -38.43 -2.57 -7.06
N LEU A 367 -38.60 -3.79 -6.55
CA LEU A 367 -37.67 -4.43 -5.61
C LEU A 367 -36.50 -5.08 -6.38
N PRO A 368 -35.29 -5.14 -5.79
CA PRO A 368 -34.16 -5.86 -6.37
C PRO A 368 -34.37 -7.38 -6.33
N GLY A 369 -33.78 -8.09 -7.31
CA GLY A 369 -33.83 -9.55 -7.39
C GLY A 369 -34.87 -10.12 -8.36
N LEU A 370 -34.91 -11.46 -8.42
CA LEU A 370 -35.82 -12.26 -9.24
C LEU A 370 -36.58 -13.26 -8.35
N PRO A 371 -37.88 -13.54 -8.60
CA PRO A 371 -38.72 -12.92 -9.64
C PRO A 371 -38.94 -11.43 -9.38
N THR A 372 -39.10 -10.65 -10.44
CA THR A 372 -39.30 -9.19 -10.31
C THR A 372 -40.58 -8.94 -9.54
N ALA A 373 -40.49 -8.14 -8.49
CA ALA A 373 -41.61 -7.73 -7.66
C ALA A 373 -41.57 -6.21 -7.47
N ALA A 374 -42.72 -5.61 -7.20
CA ALA A 374 -42.80 -4.20 -6.88
C ALA A 374 -43.76 -3.98 -5.72
N GLU A 375 -43.63 -2.85 -5.05
CA GLU A 375 -44.57 -2.44 -4.01
C GLU A 375 -45.17 -1.09 -4.42
N VAL A 376 -46.50 -1.00 -4.36
CA VAL A 376 -47.25 0.24 -4.55
C VAL A 376 -47.74 0.73 -3.20
N PHE A 377 -47.60 2.03 -2.96
CA PHE A 377 -48.06 2.72 -1.77
C PHE A 377 -49.14 3.72 -2.15
N LEU A 378 -50.31 3.57 -1.54
CA LEU A 378 -51.45 4.47 -1.63
C LEU A 378 -51.35 5.50 -0.51
N LEU A 379 -51.36 6.77 -0.91
CA LEU A 379 -51.26 7.92 -0.02
C LEU A 379 -52.61 8.64 0.09
N LEU A 380 -52.86 9.23 1.26
CA LEU A 380 -54.07 10.00 1.53
C LEU A 380 -53.99 11.41 0.93
N ASP A 381 -55.12 11.92 0.42
CA ASP A 381 -55.18 13.31 -0.06
C ASP A 381 -55.18 14.30 1.11
N LYS A 382 -54.19 15.21 1.14
CA LYS A 382 -54.07 16.23 2.19
C LYS A 382 -55.25 17.22 2.20
N LEU A 383 -55.97 17.38 1.09
CA LEU A 383 -57.12 18.29 0.97
C LEU A 383 -58.42 17.75 1.60
N ILE A 384 -58.54 16.43 1.80
CA ILE A 384 -59.78 15.78 2.23
C ILE A 384 -59.82 15.59 3.76
N THR A 385 -58.67 15.65 4.44
CA THR A 385 -58.54 15.20 5.82
C THR A 385 -58.02 16.27 6.77
N GLU A 386 -58.83 17.30 6.99
CA GLU A 386 -58.79 18.01 8.27
C GLU A 386 -59.52 17.19 9.35
N GLY A 387 -58.77 16.33 10.06
CA GLY A 387 -59.05 16.04 11.48
C GLY A 387 -59.91 14.83 11.87
N ARG A 388 -60.17 13.83 11.01
CA ARG A 388 -60.84 12.57 11.45
C ARG A 388 -60.14 11.29 10.94
N PRO A 389 -59.48 10.51 11.82
CA PRO A 389 -58.72 9.31 11.42
C PRO A 389 -59.57 8.17 10.86
N GLU A 390 -60.83 8.01 11.31
CA GLU A 390 -61.73 6.94 10.83
C GLU A 390 -62.15 7.12 9.37
N LYS A 391 -62.36 8.37 8.92
CA LYS A 391 -62.68 8.67 7.50
C LYS A 391 -61.48 8.49 6.57
N SER A 392 -60.27 8.53 7.12
CA SER A 392 -59.01 8.44 6.37
C SER A 392 -58.70 6.99 5.98
N SER A 393 -58.90 6.04 6.89
CA SER A 393 -58.77 4.60 6.58
C SER A 393 -59.77 4.18 5.51
N ALA A 394 -61.05 4.53 5.67
CA ALA A 394 -62.10 4.13 4.74
C ALA A 394 -61.87 4.63 3.30
N HIS A 395 -61.26 5.81 3.14
CA HIS A 395 -60.88 6.32 1.81
C HIS A 395 -59.72 5.53 1.20
N LEU A 396 -58.70 5.18 1.99
CA LEU A 396 -57.61 4.31 1.53
C LEU A 396 -58.10 2.89 1.23
N ASP A 397 -59.06 2.37 1.99
CA ASP A 397 -59.74 1.10 1.72
C ASP A 397 -60.46 1.15 0.36
N GLN A 398 -61.22 2.22 0.09
CA GLN A 398 -61.88 2.42 -1.21
C GLN A 398 -60.89 2.52 -2.38
N LEU A 399 -59.81 3.29 -2.23
CA LEU A 399 -58.76 3.40 -3.26
C LEU A 399 -58.05 2.06 -3.49
N SER A 400 -57.80 1.31 -2.41
CA SER A 400 -57.25 -0.04 -2.46
C SER A 400 -58.16 -0.99 -3.22
N GLU A 401 -59.48 -0.95 -3.01
CA GLU A 401 -60.43 -1.77 -3.77
C GLU A 401 -60.45 -1.43 -5.25
N VAL A 402 -60.46 -0.14 -5.61
CA VAL A 402 -60.38 0.32 -7.02
C VAL A 402 -59.10 -0.18 -7.68
N LEU A 403 -57.96 -0.05 -7.01
CA LEU A 403 -56.66 -0.50 -7.51
C LEU A 403 -56.62 -2.03 -7.68
N LEU A 404 -57.04 -2.78 -6.66
CA LEU A 404 -57.04 -4.24 -6.70
C LEU A 404 -58.02 -4.78 -7.77
N ASN A 405 -59.17 -4.15 -7.96
CA ASN A 405 -60.10 -4.50 -9.03
C ASN A 405 -59.48 -4.31 -10.42
N ALA A 406 -58.78 -3.20 -10.65
CA ALA A 406 -58.11 -2.96 -11.93
C ALA A 406 -56.94 -3.94 -12.18
N LEU A 407 -56.17 -4.29 -11.15
CA LEU A 407 -55.10 -5.28 -11.22
C LEU A 407 -55.65 -6.69 -11.51
N ASN A 408 -56.70 -7.09 -10.81
CA ASN A 408 -57.32 -8.41 -10.98
C ASN A 408 -58.02 -8.58 -12.34
N GLN A 409 -58.47 -7.47 -12.95
CA GLN A 409 -59.03 -7.45 -14.30
C GLN A 409 -57.94 -7.31 -15.40
N ASN A 410 -56.65 -7.36 -15.04
CA ASN A 410 -55.51 -7.19 -15.93
C ASN A 410 -55.52 -5.88 -16.74
N LEU A 411 -56.13 -4.82 -16.20
CA LEU A 411 -56.20 -3.52 -16.87
C LEU A 411 -54.88 -2.76 -16.82
N VAL A 412 -54.01 -3.10 -15.87
CA VAL A 412 -52.69 -2.49 -15.70
C VAL A 412 -51.65 -3.30 -16.49
N GLN A 413 -51.33 -2.81 -17.69
CA GLN A 413 -50.36 -3.40 -18.59
C GLN A 413 -49.49 -2.32 -19.25
N PHE A 414 -48.27 -2.68 -19.64
CA PHE A 414 -47.38 -1.81 -20.39
C PHE A 414 -46.56 -2.59 -21.41
N THR A 415 -46.09 -1.89 -22.44
CA THR A 415 -45.23 -2.48 -23.48
C THR A 415 -43.78 -2.13 -23.16
N LEU A 416 -42.96 -3.13 -22.84
CA LEU A 416 -41.55 -2.92 -22.49
C LEU A 416 -40.72 -2.61 -23.74
N ARG A 417 -40.97 -3.36 -24.82
CA ARG A 417 -40.39 -3.18 -26.14
C ARG A 417 -41.38 -3.69 -27.19
N PRO A 418 -41.20 -3.38 -28.49
CA PRO A 418 -42.08 -3.92 -29.53
C PRO A 418 -42.21 -5.44 -29.42
N GLY A 419 -43.44 -5.93 -29.28
CA GLY A 419 -43.76 -7.36 -29.15
C GLY A 419 -43.67 -7.95 -27.74
N VAL A 420 -43.28 -7.18 -26.71
CA VAL A 420 -43.24 -7.64 -25.31
C VAL A 420 -44.19 -6.81 -24.46
N GLN A 421 -45.36 -7.38 -24.15
CA GLN A 421 -46.27 -6.84 -23.15
C GLN A 421 -46.01 -7.45 -21.78
N VAL A 422 -46.13 -6.60 -20.76
CA VAL A 422 -46.02 -6.97 -19.36
C VAL A 422 -47.34 -6.63 -18.66
N THR A 423 -47.92 -7.62 -18.00
CA THR A 423 -49.10 -7.45 -17.16
C THR A 423 -48.69 -7.36 -15.69
N VAL A 424 -49.36 -6.48 -14.94
CA VAL A 424 -49.13 -6.27 -13.51
C VAL A 424 -50.27 -6.91 -12.73
N HIS A 425 -49.93 -7.71 -11.72
CA HIS A 425 -50.88 -8.44 -10.89
C HIS A 425 -50.71 -8.07 -9.42
N ALA A 426 -51.78 -8.13 -8.63
CA ALA A 426 -51.67 -8.08 -7.18
C ALA A 426 -51.05 -9.41 -6.70
N ALA A 427 -49.95 -9.33 -5.95
CA ALA A 427 -49.37 -10.52 -5.35
C ALA A 427 -50.27 -10.96 -4.18
N HIS A 428 -51.03 -12.03 -4.36
CA HIS A 428 -51.65 -12.71 -3.22
C HIS A 428 -50.52 -13.26 -2.34
N LEU A 429 -50.52 -12.87 -1.06
CA LEU A 429 -49.64 -13.42 -0.02
C LEU A 429 -49.80 -14.94 0.02
N SER A 430 -49.03 -15.64 -0.83
CA SER A 430 -48.67 -17.02 -0.60
C SER A 430 -47.72 -16.95 0.58
N ALA A 431 -48.19 -17.36 1.76
CA ALA A 431 -47.38 -17.42 2.97
C ALA A 431 -46.21 -18.38 2.73
N ALA A 432 -45.08 -17.85 2.30
CA ALA A 432 -43.79 -18.50 2.36
C ALA A 432 -42.83 -17.46 2.97
N PRO A 433 -42.24 -17.75 4.14
CA PRO A 433 -41.30 -16.81 4.74
C PRO A 433 -40.05 -16.77 3.86
N LEU A 434 -39.62 -15.55 3.50
CA LEU A 434 -38.24 -15.26 3.16
C LEU A 434 -37.42 -15.52 4.43
N VAL A 435 -37.01 -16.77 4.59
CA VAL A 435 -36.00 -17.18 5.56
C VAL A 435 -34.66 -16.63 5.07
N ASP A 436 -33.99 -15.93 5.98
CA ASP A 436 -32.58 -15.56 5.89
C ASP A 436 -31.76 -16.71 5.29
N THR A 437 -31.23 -16.50 4.09
CA THR A 437 -30.12 -17.32 3.57
C THR A 437 -28.82 -16.69 4.04
N SER A 438 -28.64 -16.65 5.36
CA SER A 438 -27.34 -16.45 5.99
C SER A 438 -26.93 -17.74 6.70
N GLU A 439 -26.75 -18.81 5.95
CA GLU A 439 -25.88 -19.93 6.34
C GLU A 439 -25.61 -20.78 5.10
N ASN A 440 -24.43 -20.60 4.50
CA ASN A 440 -23.85 -21.54 3.56
C ASN A 440 -23.52 -22.84 4.30
N HIS A 441 -24.54 -23.65 4.57
CA HIS A 441 -24.37 -25.04 4.91
C HIS A 441 -24.30 -25.85 3.62
N SER A 442 -23.04 -26.08 3.21
CA SER A 442 -22.53 -27.20 2.44
C SER A 442 -23.58 -28.03 1.67
N GLY A 443 -23.64 -27.80 0.35
CA GLY A 443 -24.26 -28.73 -0.60
C GLY A 443 -23.73 -30.17 -0.51
N SER A 444 -22.69 -30.45 0.29
CA SER A 444 -22.20 -31.81 0.54
C SER A 444 -23.12 -32.64 1.45
N ALA A 445 -23.89 -32.04 2.37
CA ALA A 445 -24.77 -32.80 3.26
C ALA A 445 -26.00 -33.36 2.51
N MET A 446 -26.56 -32.58 1.59
CA MET A 446 -27.69 -32.98 0.76
C MET A 446 -27.28 -33.99 -0.33
N LEU A 447 -26.08 -33.84 -0.91
CA LEU A 447 -25.47 -34.84 -1.80
C LEU A 447 -25.11 -36.15 -1.08
N MET A 448 -24.64 -36.08 0.17
CA MET A 448 -24.39 -37.26 1.01
C MET A 448 -25.70 -38.02 1.30
N LEU A 449 -26.76 -37.33 1.69
CA LEU A 449 -28.08 -37.95 1.92
C LEU A 449 -28.64 -38.61 0.65
N LEU A 450 -28.54 -37.93 -0.50
CA LEU A 450 -28.92 -38.51 -1.79
C LEU A 450 -28.06 -39.75 -2.14
N SER A 451 -26.76 -39.72 -1.87
CA SER A 451 -25.87 -40.86 -2.12
C SER A 451 -26.20 -42.08 -1.24
N VAL A 452 -26.59 -41.86 0.03
CA VAL A 452 -27.01 -42.93 0.94
C VAL A 452 -28.35 -43.53 0.52
N VAL A 453 -29.29 -42.72 0.05
CA VAL A 453 -30.58 -43.19 -0.47
C VAL A 453 -30.39 -43.99 -1.77
N VAL A 454 -29.54 -43.53 -2.67
CA VAL A 454 -29.22 -44.25 -3.93
C VAL A 454 -28.47 -45.55 -3.65
N ALA A 455 -27.52 -45.55 -2.71
CA ALA A 455 -26.85 -46.77 -2.28
C ALA A 455 -27.82 -47.76 -1.60
N GLY A 456 -28.74 -47.25 -0.77
CA GLY A 456 -29.80 -48.05 -0.14
C GLY A 456 -30.74 -48.70 -1.17
N LEU A 457 -31.16 -47.96 -2.20
CA LEU A 457 -31.95 -48.49 -3.30
C LEU A 457 -31.17 -49.51 -4.13
N ALA A 458 -29.89 -49.27 -4.41
CA ALA A 458 -29.03 -50.21 -5.14
C ALA A 458 -28.86 -51.53 -4.35
N VAL A 459 -28.63 -51.46 -3.04
CA VAL A 459 -28.55 -52.64 -2.17
C VAL A 459 -29.90 -53.38 -2.12
N PHE A 460 -31.02 -52.66 -2.05
CA PHE A 460 -32.35 -53.26 -2.09
C PHE A 460 -32.64 -53.99 -3.41
N VAL A 461 -32.25 -53.40 -4.54
CA VAL A 461 -32.39 -54.02 -5.87
C VAL A 461 -31.50 -55.26 -6.00
N VAL A 462 -30.24 -55.19 -5.54
CA VAL A 462 -29.33 -56.35 -5.51
C VAL A 462 -29.87 -57.45 -4.59
N TYR A 463 -30.41 -57.11 -3.43
CA TYR A 463 -31.02 -58.07 -2.50
C TYR A 463 -32.26 -58.76 -3.13
N LYS A 464 -33.12 -58.00 -3.82
CA LYS A 464 -34.27 -58.53 -4.56
C LYS A 464 -33.86 -59.42 -5.74
N PHE A 465 -32.82 -59.05 -6.49
CA PHE A 465 -32.28 -59.87 -7.59
C PHE A 465 -31.62 -61.16 -7.09
N LYS A 466 -30.87 -61.11 -5.98
CA LYS A 466 -30.26 -62.29 -5.35
C LYS A 466 -31.32 -63.26 -4.80
N ARG A 467 -32.45 -62.74 -4.30
CA ARG A 467 -33.60 -63.55 -3.86
C ARG A 467 -34.39 -64.15 -5.04
N SER A 468 -34.39 -63.50 -6.21
CA SER A 468 -34.99 -64.02 -7.44
C SER A 468 -34.20 -65.21 -8.00
N GLN A 469 -32.86 -65.16 -8.04
CA GLN A 469 -32.04 -66.28 -8.53
C GLN A 469 -32.02 -67.51 -7.59
N ALA A 470 -32.19 -67.32 -6.28
CA ALA A 470 -32.30 -68.44 -5.33
C ALA A 470 -33.60 -69.25 -5.49
N SER A 471 -34.66 -68.66 -6.05
CA SER A 471 -35.93 -69.36 -6.34
C SER A 471 -35.85 -70.18 -7.64
N THR A 472 -35.02 -69.78 -8.61
CA THR A 472 -34.94 -70.43 -9.93
C THR A 472 -33.91 -71.57 -9.98
N SER A 473 -32.95 -71.64 -9.04
CA SER A 473 -31.94 -72.73 -9.00
C SER A 473 -32.41 -74.01 -8.29
N MET A 474 -33.58 -74.02 -7.64
CA MET A 474 -34.08 -75.18 -6.87
C MET A 474 -35.14 -76.03 -7.60
N ARG A 475 -35.33 -75.84 -8.93
CA ARG A 475 -36.28 -76.62 -9.76
C ARG A 475 -35.66 -77.40 -10.93
N ARG A 476 -34.33 -77.54 -11.02
CA ARG A 476 -33.67 -78.21 -12.17
C ARG A 476 -32.68 -79.34 -11.88
N CYS A 477 -32.77 -79.98 -10.71
CA CYS A 477 -32.05 -81.23 -10.42
C CYS A 477 -32.97 -82.28 -9.78
N ARG A 478 -34.00 -82.72 -10.52
CA ARG A 478 -34.71 -83.98 -10.22
C ARG A 478 -35.34 -84.52 -11.50
N THR A 479 -34.54 -85.14 -12.36
CA THR A 479 -34.92 -86.20 -13.32
C THR A 479 -33.78 -86.48 -14.30
N LYS A 480 -33.04 -87.57 -14.08
CA LYS A 480 -32.67 -88.58 -15.09
C LYS A 480 -31.80 -89.66 -14.42
N LYS A 481 -32.44 -90.79 -14.14
CA LYS A 481 -31.81 -92.08 -13.85
C LYS A 481 -31.99 -92.95 -15.11
N ASN A 482 -30.96 -93.69 -15.47
CA ASN A 482 -30.91 -94.85 -16.40
C ASN A 482 -30.90 -94.60 -17.92
N LYS A 483 -29.79 -94.97 -18.56
CA LYS A 483 -29.73 -96.11 -19.50
C LYS A 483 -28.27 -96.45 -19.89
N LYS A 484 -27.93 -97.72 -19.66
CA LYS A 484 -26.85 -98.58 -20.20
C LYS A 484 -25.44 -98.03 -20.31
#